data_AF-A0AA43C587-F1
#
_entry.id   AF-A0AA43C587-F1
#
_cell.length_a   1.000
_cell.length_b   1.000
_cell.length_c   1.000
_cell.angle_alpha   90.00
_cell.angle_beta   90.00
_cell.angle_gamma   90.00
#
_symmetry.space_group_name_H-M   'P 1'
#
loop_
_entity.id
_entity.type
_entity.pdbx_description
1 polymer ?
#
loop_
_entity_poly.entity_id
_entity_poly.type
_entity_poly.pdbx_seq_one_letter_code
_entity_poly.pdbx_strand_id
1 'polypeptide(L)'
;MPAAFADHHEAAIIEEALSAAPPELAAGATVMDWEMKVLKQGDNGWTCMPTPPHLQGTSPMCNDATWMEWADAYLNKKDYAGGKLGVSYMLAGDEGASNIDPYAEGPTADNQWIKEGAHLMLLVPDPAQLEGMSTDPSNGGPYVMWKGTPYVHVMVPVERE
;
A
#
# COMPACT_ATOMS: atom_id res chain seq x y z
N MET A 1 -24.32 -27.28 2.49
CA MET A 1 -23.91 -26.21 3.41
C MET A 1 -22.53 -25.60 3.11
N PRO A 2 -22.10 -25.32 1.85
CA PRO A 2 -20.84 -24.60 1.59
C PRO A 2 -20.96 -23.09 1.33
N ALA A 3 -22.13 -22.58 0.92
CA ALA A 3 -22.29 -21.17 0.51
C ALA A 3 -22.12 -20.17 1.67
N ALA A 4 -22.78 -20.41 2.81
CA ALA A 4 -22.76 -19.46 3.93
C ALA A 4 -21.36 -19.23 4.56
N PHE A 5 -20.47 -20.22 4.51
CA PHE A 5 -19.09 -20.06 5.01
C PHE A 5 -18.19 -19.26 4.06
N ALA A 6 -18.42 -19.37 2.74
CA ALA A 6 -17.71 -18.57 1.75
C ALA A 6 -18.15 -17.10 1.81
N ASP A 7 -19.46 -16.86 1.99
CA ASP A 7 -20.03 -15.51 2.06
C ASP A 7 -19.53 -14.73 3.28
N HIS A 8 -19.40 -15.37 4.45
CA HIS A 8 -18.85 -14.74 5.65
C HIS A 8 -17.35 -14.43 5.53
N HIS A 9 -16.61 -15.26 4.81
CA HIS A 9 -15.19 -15.04 4.58
C HIS A 9 -14.95 -13.88 3.60
N GLU A 10 -15.73 -13.82 2.51
CA GLU A 10 -15.64 -12.73 1.54
C GLU A 10 -16.03 -11.38 2.16
N ALA A 11 -17.07 -11.34 3.01
CA ALA A 11 -17.47 -10.13 3.71
C ALA A 11 -16.37 -9.59 4.65
N ALA A 12 -15.70 -10.47 5.38
CA ALA A 12 -14.59 -10.09 6.26
C ALA A 12 -13.39 -9.53 5.48
N ILE A 13 -13.05 -10.15 4.33
CA ILE A 13 -12.00 -9.66 3.43
C ILE A 13 -12.35 -8.26 2.88
N ILE A 14 -13.61 -8.05 2.50
CA ILE A 14 -14.08 -6.75 2.03
C ILE A 14 -13.96 -5.69 3.13
N GLU A 15 -14.41 -6.00 4.34
CA GLU A 15 -14.34 -5.07 5.48
C GLU A 15 -12.89 -4.69 5.80
N GLU A 16 -11.99 -5.67 5.84
CA GLU A 16 -10.56 -5.44 6.06
C GLU A 16 -9.94 -4.56 4.97
N ALA A 17 -10.19 -4.87 3.68
CA ALA A 17 -9.68 -4.08 2.56
C ALA A 17 -10.15 -2.61 2.64
N LEU A 18 -11.41 -2.38 3.01
CA LEU A 18 -11.98 -1.04 3.12
C LEU A 18 -11.45 -0.25 4.32
N SER A 19 -10.90 -0.91 5.35
CA SER A 19 -10.29 -0.24 6.50
C SER A 19 -9.00 0.53 6.15
N ALA A 20 -8.42 0.26 4.98
CA ALA A 20 -7.23 0.95 4.49
C ALA A 20 -7.48 2.43 4.18
N ALA A 21 -8.72 2.86 3.96
CA ALA A 21 -9.03 4.20 3.45
C ALA A 21 -10.08 4.95 4.29
N PRO A 22 -10.19 6.29 4.13
CA PRO A 22 -11.26 7.05 4.75
C PRO A 22 -12.64 6.52 4.35
N PRO A 23 -13.64 6.51 5.25
CA PRO A 23 -14.95 5.90 5.00
C PRO A 23 -15.65 6.41 3.72
N GLU A 24 -15.51 7.70 3.41
CA GLU A 24 -16.11 8.32 2.24
C GLU A 24 -15.50 7.81 0.92
N LEU A 25 -14.21 7.52 0.93
CA LEU A 25 -13.49 6.96 -0.22
C LEU A 25 -13.76 5.45 -0.31
N ALA A 26 -13.66 4.74 0.81
CA ALA A 26 -13.92 3.30 0.90
C ALA A 26 -15.33 2.92 0.40
N ALA A 27 -16.34 3.77 0.66
CA ALA A 27 -17.72 3.53 0.24
C ALA A 27 -17.85 3.31 -1.28
N GLY A 28 -17.17 4.14 -2.08
CA GLY A 28 -17.17 4.08 -3.54
C GLY A 28 -16.06 3.23 -4.16
N ALA A 29 -15.14 2.68 -3.37
CA ALA A 29 -13.99 1.94 -3.86
C ALA A 29 -14.38 0.54 -4.37
N THR A 30 -13.65 0.11 -5.39
CA THR A 30 -13.62 -1.29 -5.82
C THR A 30 -12.80 -2.09 -4.82
N VAL A 31 -13.25 -3.28 -4.44
CA VAL A 31 -12.46 -4.21 -3.64
C VAL A 31 -12.06 -5.39 -4.50
N MET A 32 -10.76 -5.68 -4.50
CA MET A 32 -10.16 -6.74 -5.30
C MET A 32 -9.24 -7.58 -4.42
N ASP A 33 -9.21 -8.89 -4.64
CA ASP A 33 -8.23 -9.76 -4.00
C ASP A 33 -6.91 -9.82 -4.80
N TRP A 34 -5.94 -10.55 -4.25
CA TRP A 34 -4.61 -10.73 -4.85
C TRP A 34 -4.61 -11.68 -6.06
N GLU A 35 -5.74 -12.33 -6.36
CA GLU A 35 -5.96 -13.12 -7.58
C GLU A 35 -6.62 -12.27 -8.69
N MET A 36 -6.72 -10.95 -8.46
CA MET A 36 -7.37 -9.98 -9.36
C MET A 36 -8.88 -10.22 -9.53
N LYS A 37 -9.52 -10.96 -8.61
CA LYS A 37 -10.97 -11.11 -8.60
C LYS A 37 -11.59 -9.92 -7.88
N VAL A 38 -12.56 -9.30 -8.53
CA VAL A 38 -13.37 -8.22 -7.94
C VAL A 38 -14.37 -8.83 -6.96
N LEU A 39 -14.29 -8.42 -5.69
CA LEU A 39 -15.19 -8.82 -4.61
C LEU A 39 -16.33 -7.81 -4.43
N LYS A 40 -16.04 -6.53 -4.61
CA LYS A 40 -17.03 -5.43 -4.61
C LYS A 40 -16.70 -4.46 -5.73
N GLN A 41 -17.67 -4.19 -6.60
CA GLN A 41 -17.50 -3.16 -7.63
C GLN A 41 -17.68 -1.77 -7.03
N GLY A 42 -16.75 -0.86 -7.35
CA GLY A 42 -16.83 0.57 -7.04
C GLY A 42 -16.99 1.44 -8.29
N ASP A 43 -17.08 2.75 -8.07
CA ASP A 43 -17.33 3.77 -9.10
C ASP A 43 -16.48 5.04 -8.96
N ASN A 44 -15.63 5.14 -7.93
CA ASN A 44 -14.84 6.34 -7.63
C ASN A 44 -13.37 6.28 -8.10
N GLY A 45 -12.97 5.21 -8.79
CA GLY A 45 -11.62 5.03 -9.34
C GLY A 45 -10.56 4.52 -8.36
N TRP A 46 -10.94 4.21 -7.11
CA TRP A 46 -10.06 3.60 -6.12
C TRP A 46 -10.23 2.08 -6.06
N THR A 47 -9.14 1.39 -5.77
CA THR A 47 -9.09 -0.06 -5.60
C THR A 47 -8.49 -0.40 -4.25
N CYS A 48 -9.30 -0.91 -3.33
CA CYS A 48 -8.83 -1.43 -2.06
C CYS A 48 -8.55 -2.94 -2.14
N MET A 49 -7.47 -3.36 -1.51
CA MET A 49 -7.00 -4.73 -1.46
C MET A 49 -6.78 -5.12 0.02
N PRO A 50 -7.12 -6.36 0.40
CA PRO A 50 -6.90 -6.85 1.76
C PRO A 50 -5.41 -7.06 2.02
N THR A 51 -5.04 -7.43 3.25
CA THR A 51 -3.66 -7.80 3.56
C THR A 51 -3.14 -8.88 2.59
N PRO A 52 -1.92 -8.72 2.05
CA PRO A 52 -1.28 -9.76 1.25
C PRO A 52 -1.27 -11.11 1.98
N PRO A 53 -1.61 -12.24 1.32
CA PRO A 53 -1.79 -13.53 1.99
C PRO A 53 -0.49 -14.12 2.57
N HIS A 54 0.67 -13.57 2.20
CA HIS A 54 1.97 -13.97 2.73
C HIS A 54 2.37 -13.21 4.01
N LEU A 55 1.65 -12.14 4.36
CA LEU A 55 1.90 -11.37 5.58
C LEU A 55 1.01 -11.89 6.72
N GLN A 56 1.53 -11.81 7.95
CA GLN A 56 0.76 -12.06 9.16
C GLN A 56 0.40 -10.72 9.80
N GLY A 57 -0.90 -10.48 10.01
CA GLY A 57 -1.43 -9.27 10.65
C GLY A 57 -2.29 -8.45 9.70
N THR A 58 -2.34 -7.12 9.87
CA THR A 58 -3.22 -6.23 9.10
C THR A 58 -2.39 -5.24 8.28
N SER A 59 -2.43 -5.33 6.96
CA SER A 59 -1.79 -4.40 6.02
C SER A 59 -2.63 -4.18 4.75
N PRO A 60 -3.92 -3.83 4.87
CA PRO A 60 -4.74 -3.54 3.72
C PRO A 60 -4.32 -2.21 3.09
N MET A 61 -4.51 -2.09 1.79
CA MET A 61 -4.14 -0.90 1.04
C MET A 61 -5.27 -0.45 0.13
N CYS A 62 -5.42 0.86 -0.07
CA CYS A 62 -6.35 1.38 -1.05
C CYS A 62 -5.67 2.34 -2.01
N ASN A 63 -5.59 1.90 -3.26
CA ASN A 63 -4.74 2.46 -4.30
C ASN A 63 -5.58 3.24 -5.31
N ASP A 64 -5.05 4.37 -5.78
CA ASP A 64 -5.53 4.98 -7.00
C ASP A 64 -5.03 4.23 -8.25
N ALA A 65 -5.49 4.66 -9.42
CA ALA A 65 -5.09 4.05 -10.68
C ALA A 65 -3.56 4.08 -10.92
N THR A 66 -2.87 5.14 -10.47
CA THR A 66 -1.43 5.28 -10.61
C THR A 66 -0.69 4.25 -9.76
N TRP A 67 -1.13 4.04 -8.51
CA TRP A 67 -0.59 2.98 -7.65
C TRP A 67 -0.89 1.58 -8.15
N MET A 68 -2.01 1.37 -8.84
CA MET A 68 -2.28 0.09 -9.50
C MET A 68 -1.30 -0.17 -10.66
N GLU A 69 -0.96 0.85 -11.46
CA GLU A 69 0.09 0.76 -12.49
C GLU A 69 1.46 0.46 -11.85
N TRP A 70 1.79 1.12 -10.73
CA TRP A 70 3.01 0.87 -9.96
C TRP A 70 3.05 -0.55 -9.37
N ALA A 71 1.93 -1.03 -8.83
CA ALA A 71 1.84 -2.36 -8.22
C ALA A 71 2.02 -3.46 -9.26
N ASP A 72 1.45 -3.30 -10.46
CA ASP A 72 1.71 -4.22 -11.58
C ASP A 72 3.20 -4.25 -11.94
N ALA A 73 3.85 -3.09 -12.03
CA ALA A 73 5.29 -3.01 -12.32
C ALA A 73 6.11 -3.72 -11.24
N TYR A 74 5.83 -3.44 -9.96
CA TYR A 74 6.49 -4.08 -8.82
C TYR A 74 6.33 -5.60 -8.82
N LEU A 75 5.10 -6.11 -8.95
CA LEU A 75 4.79 -7.55 -8.95
C LEU A 75 5.44 -8.28 -10.14
N ASN A 76 5.47 -7.63 -11.30
CA ASN A 76 6.08 -8.20 -12.51
C ASN A 76 7.59 -7.92 -12.64
N LYS A 77 8.21 -7.28 -11.63
CA LYS A 77 9.63 -6.88 -11.64
C LYS A 77 10.03 -6.07 -12.87
N LYS A 78 9.16 -5.13 -13.26
CA LYS A 78 9.37 -4.20 -14.38
C LYS A 78 9.65 -2.80 -13.84
N ASP A 79 10.39 -2.01 -14.61
CA ASP A 79 10.56 -0.60 -14.29
C ASP A 79 9.22 0.13 -14.34
N TYR A 80 8.89 0.84 -13.27
CA TYR A 80 7.75 1.74 -13.25
C TYR A 80 8.14 3.04 -13.98
N ALA A 81 7.41 3.37 -15.04
CA ALA A 81 7.73 4.50 -15.91
C ALA A 81 7.49 5.88 -15.25
N GLY A 82 6.80 5.93 -14.10
CA GLY A 82 6.52 7.17 -13.38
C GLY A 82 5.61 8.14 -14.14
N GLY A 83 5.79 9.44 -13.87
CA GLY A 83 5.16 10.52 -14.66
C GLY A 83 3.78 10.98 -14.19
N LYS A 84 3.20 10.34 -13.17
CA LYS A 84 1.93 10.75 -12.56
C LYS A 84 2.06 10.80 -11.04
N LEU A 85 1.32 11.71 -10.42
CA LEU A 85 1.08 11.67 -8.99
C LEU A 85 0.21 10.45 -8.68
N GLY A 86 0.57 9.70 -7.65
CA GLY A 86 -0.21 8.57 -7.15
C GLY A 86 -0.38 8.66 -5.65
N VAL A 87 -1.55 8.29 -5.15
CA VAL A 87 -1.85 8.20 -3.72
C VAL A 87 -2.35 6.80 -3.37
N SER A 88 -1.81 6.24 -2.30
CA SER A 88 -2.26 5.01 -1.68
C SER A 88 -2.49 5.24 -0.19
N TYR A 89 -3.56 4.68 0.34
CA TYR A 89 -3.93 4.73 1.74
C TYR A 89 -3.64 3.38 2.41
N MET A 90 -3.01 3.43 3.60
CA MET A 90 -2.84 2.29 4.50
C MET A 90 -3.17 2.73 5.93
N LEU A 91 -4.43 3.13 6.14
CA LEU A 91 -4.87 3.71 7.42
C LEU A 91 -5.04 2.70 8.55
N ALA A 92 -5.04 1.40 8.24
CA ALA A 92 -4.96 0.34 9.25
C ALA A 92 -3.51 0.03 9.69
N GLY A 93 -2.52 0.70 9.10
CA GLY A 93 -1.10 0.44 9.27
C GLY A 93 -0.59 -0.73 8.44
N ASP A 94 0.67 -1.08 8.66
CA ASP A 94 1.30 -2.26 8.08
C ASP A 94 1.94 -3.16 9.15
N GLU A 95 2.42 -4.32 8.72
CA GLU A 95 3.09 -5.32 9.58
C GLU A 95 4.60 -5.38 9.37
N GLY A 96 5.15 -4.39 8.67
CA GLY A 96 6.58 -4.28 8.45
C GLY A 96 6.98 -4.38 6.99
N ALA A 97 7.86 -3.47 6.57
CA ALA A 97 8.58 -3.54 5.31
C ALA A 97 10.04 -3.09 5.50
N SER A 98 10.93 -3.50 4.59
CA SER A 98 12.27 -2.91 4.54
C SER A 98 12.19 -1.51 3.96
N ASN A 99 12.85 -0.54 4.59
CA ASN A 99 12.95 0.81 4.06
C ASN A 99 13.80 0.92 2.78
N ILE A 100 14.70 -0.04 2.56
CA ILE A 100 15.76 0.06 1.54
C ILE A 100 15.70 -1.01 0.48
N ASP A 101 15.12 -2.18 0.78
CA ASP A 101 15.01 -3.30 -0.15
C ASP A 101 13.54 -3.63 -0.45
N PRO A 102 13.03 -3.29 -1.64
CA PRO A 102 11.66 -3.57 -2.02
C PRO A 102 11.34 -5.07 -2.08
N TYR A 103 12.34 -5.96 -2.10
CA TYR A 103 12.14 -7.40 -2.21
C TYR A 103 12.56 -8.17 -0.96
N ALA A 104 12.76 -7.49 0.17
CA ALA A 104 13.06 -8.15 1.43
C ALA A 104 11.91 -9.07 1.88
N GLU A 105 12.23 -10.33 2.19
CA GLU A 105 11.25 -11.33 2.65
C GLU A 105 11.01 -11.29 4.17
N GLY A 106 11.76 -10.47 4.90
CA GLY A 106 11.65 -10.35 6.35
C GLY A 106 12.70 -9.41 6.98
N PRO A 107 12.65 -9.20 8.31
CA PRO A 107 13.55 -8.32 9.01
C PRO A 107 14.98 -8.85 9.02
N THR A 108 15.93 -7.98 8.69
CA THR A 108 17.37 -8.22 8.90
C THR A 108 17.96 -7.08 9.72
N ALA A 109 19.19 -7.24 10.20
CA ALA A 109 19.84 -6.21 11.03
C ALA A 109 20.16 -4.92 10.24
N ASP A 110 20.18 -4.99 8.91
CA ASP A 110 20.67 -3.95 8.00
C ASP A 110 19.62 -3.42 7.02
N ASN A 111 18.44 -4.04 6.92
CA ASN A 111 17.41 -3.64 5.95
C ASN A 111 16.45 -2.56 6.45
N GLN A 112 16.72 -1.96 7.61
CA GLN A 112 15.88 -0.91 8.20
C GLN A 112 14.40 -1.32 8.19
N TRP A 113 14.09 -2.45 8.83
CA TRP A 113 12.73 -2.94 8.94
C TRP A 113 11.87 -1.96 9.77
N ILE A 114 10.79 -1.47 9.17
CA ILE A 114 9.88 -0.51 9.79
C ILE A 114 8.49 -1.09 9.74
N LYS A 115 7.84 -1.14 10.91
CA LYS A 115 6.39 -1.32 11.02
C LYS A 115 5.77 0.06 11.14
N GLU A 116 5.00 0.47 10.15
CA GLU A 116 4.39 1.79 10.10
C GLU A 116 2.95 1.74 10.62
N GLY A 117 2.57 2.76 11.40
CA GLY A 117 1.17 2.96 11.80
C GLY A 117 0.31 3.44 10.63
N ALA A 118 -0.82 4.08 10.90
CA ALA A 118 -1.64 4.65 9.84
C ALA A 118 -0.82 5.64 8.98
N HIS A 119 -0.78 5.43 7.67
CA HIS A 119 0.01 6.26 6.75
C HIS A 119 -0.57 6.31 5.34
N LEU A 120 0.00 7.21 4.54
CA LEU A 120 -0.21 7.32 3.10
C LEU A 120 1.09 7.00 2.38
N MET A 121 0.99 6.50 1.15
CA MET A 121 2.12 6.39 0.24
C MET A 121 1.87 7.25 -0.99
N LEU A 122 2.86 8.08 -1.36
CA LEU A 122 2.77 9.00 -2.48
C LEU A 122 3.81 8.68 -3.55
N LEU A 123 3.36 8.58 -4.79
CA LEU A 123 4.22 8.56 -5.98
C LEU A 123 4.31 9.97 -6.52
N VAL A 124 5.52 10.46 -6.78
CA VAL A 124 5.72 11.75 -7.45
C VAL A 124 5.98 11.54 -8.94
N PRO A 125 5.59 12.49 -9.82
CA PRO A 125 5.84 12.37 -11.25
C PRO A 125 7.33 12.20 -11.61
N ASP A 126 8.22 12.88 -10.89
CA ASP A 126 9.66 12.83 -11.10
C ASP A 126 10.39 12.51 -9.79
N PRO A 127 11.09 11.36 -9.68
CA PRO A 127 11.89 11.00 -8.51
C PRO A 127 12.93 12.05 -8.10
N ALA A 128 13.40 12.91 -9.01
CA ALA A 128 14.32 14.01 -8.67
C ALA A 128 13.67 15.02 -7.70
N GLN A 129 12.34 15.08 -7.64
CA GLN A 129 11.61 15.92 -6.68
C GLN A 129 11.78 15.44 -5.22
N LEU A 130 12.25 14.21 -5.02
CA LEU A 130 12.52 13.63 -3.71
C LEU A 130 13.95 13.93 -3.23
N GLU A 131 14.76 14.63 -4.03
CA GLU A 131 16.08 15.07 -3.61
C GLU A 131 16.01 15.99 -2.38
N GLY A 132 16.81 15.67 -1.37
CA GLY A 132 16.82 16.42 -0.10
C GLY A 132 15.77 16.00 0.92
N MET A 133 14.80 15.14 0.56
CA MET A 133 13.91 14.53 1.55
C MET A 133 14.65 13.50 2.41
N SER A 134 14.23 13.38 3.68
CA SER A 134 14.75 12.39 4.61
C SER A 134 14.42 10.97 4.14
N THR A 135 15.32 10.02 4.36
CA THR A 135 15.04 8.57 4.27
C THR A 135 14.88 7.94 5.65
N ASP A 136 15.02 8.73 6.72
CA ASP A 136 14.88 8.25 8.09
C ASP A 136 13.39 8.20 8.47
N PRO A 137 12.81 7.01 8.72
CA PRO A 137 11.42 6.87 9.15
C PRO A 137 11.13 7.55 10.49
N SER A 138 12.14 7.71 11.34
CA SER A 138 12.01 8.33 12.67
C SER A 138 12.19 9.85 12.63
N ASN A 139 12.23 10.49 11.46
CA ASN A 139 12.41 11.94 11.35
C ASN A 139 11.22 12.78 11.90
N GLY A 140 10.08 12.13 12.20
CA GLY A 140 8.87 12.78 12.72
C GLY A 140 7.97 13.37 11.64
N GLY A 141 8.16 12.98 10.38
CA GLY A 141 7.40 13.44 9.24
C GLY A 141 7.64 12.59 7.98
N PRO A 142 7.21 13.08 6.81
CA PRO A 142 7.35 12.33 5.56
C PRO A 142 8.79 11.91 5.26
N TYR A 143 8.96 10.70 4.75
CA TYR A 143 10.26 10.17 4.35
C TYR A 143 10.17 9.40 3.03
N VAL A 144 11.32 9.20 2.40
CA VAL A 144 11.45 8.46 1.15
C VAL A 144 11.84 7.02 1.44
N MET A 145 11.01 6.09 0.99
CA MET A 145 11.25 4.66 1.03
C MET A 145 11.78 4.18 -0.33
N TRP A 146 12.67 3.18 -0.31
CA TRP A 146 13.30 2.55 -1.49
C TRP A 146 14.02 3.51 -2.43
N LYS A 147 14.65 4.53 -1.86
CA LYS A 147 15.44 5.51 -2.61
C LYS A 147 16.47 4.84 -3.50
N GLY A 148 16.53 5.26 -4.77
CA GLY A 148 17.45 4.72 -5.76
C GLY A 148 16.93 3.51 -6.53
N THR A 149 15.70 3.05 -6.24
CA THR A 149 14.99 2.03 -7.02
C THR A 149 13.92 2.64 -7.93
N PRO A 150 13.43 1.92 -8.96
CA PRO A 150 12.28 2.34 -9.77
C PRO A 150 10.96 2.48 -8.98
N TYR A 151 10.93 1.95 -7.74
CA TYR A 151 9.73 1.87 -6.91
C TYR A 151 9.70 2.90 -5.78
N VAL A 152 10.62 3.86 -5.81
CA VAL A 152 10.73 4.92 -4.80
C VAL A 152 9.39 5.65 -4.61
N HIS A 153 9.02 5.83 -3.34
CA HIS A 153 7.79 6.51 -2.96
C HIS A 153 7.99 7.24 -1.62
N VAL A 154 7.08 8.16 -1.32
CA VAL A 154 7.08 8.91 -0.06
C VAL A 154 6.10 8.27 0.90
N MET A 155 6.58 7.92 2.09
CA MET A 155 5.76 7.52 3.22
C MET A 155 5.34 8.78 3.98
N VAL A 156 4.04 8.90 4.26
CA VAL A 156 3.46 10.03 5.00
C VAL A 156 2.67 9.48 6.19
N PRO A 157 3.26 9.41 7.39
CA PRO A 157 2.53 9.06 8.61
C PRO A 157 1.40 10.04 8.87
N VAL A 158 0.20 9.54 9.20
CA VAL A 158 -0.97 10.39 9.50
C VAL A 158 -1.22 10.58 10.99
N GLU A 159 -0.70 9.67 11.82
CA GLU A 159 -0.71 9.82 13.27
C GLU A 159 0.68 10.27 13.75
N ARG A 160 0.70 11.21 14.70
CA ARG A 160 1.91 11.53 15.45
C ARG A 160 1.98 10.58 16.64
N GLU A 161 3.06 9.82 16.75
CA GLU A 161 3.46 9.26 18.05
C GLU A 161 3.94 10.36 19.01
#